data_AF-A0A373FE58-F1
#
_entry.id   AF-A0A373FE58-F1
#
_cell.length_a   1.000
_cell.length_b   1.000
_cell.length_c   1.000
_cell.angle_alpha   90.00
_cell.angle_beta   90.00
_cell.angle_gamma   90.00
#
_symmetry.space_group_name_H-M   'P 1'
#
loop_
_entity.id
_entity.type
_entity.pdbx_description
1 polymer ?
#
loop_
_entity_poly.entity_id
_entity_poly.type
_entity_poly.pdbx_seq_one_letter_code
_entity_poly.pdbx_strand_id
1 'polypeptide(L)'
;MTAENSLPEDAVSHEELLDLGARLQQALKNRADPQQPVSQAVTDVMLAAFIARNLHQGGFAQLFFNAQGGYLREMADMLQNVNARNTLNLYERAVRVCLADKPGYQSFLASDFVSDSALKNALHEVSLDYFASGLQFELEAAAQLRLVCQQARIWLRQHSCL
;
A
#
# COMPACT_ATOMS: atom_id res chain seq x y z
N MET A 1 -30.18 0.07 5.73
CA MET A 1 -29.92 0.01 4.27
C MET A 1 -28.43 -0.12 4.11
N THR A 2 -27.92 -1.35 3.98
CA THR A 2 -26.51 -1.63 3.69
C THR A 2 -26.36 -1.63 2.18
N ALA A 3 -25.71 -0.61 1.62
CA ALA A 3 -25.19 -0.72 0.27
C ALA A 3 -24.11 -1.81 0.31
N GLU A 4 -24.36 -2.94 -0.35
CA GLU A 4 -23.30 -3.90 -0.63
C GLU A 4 -22.24 -3.18 -1.45
N ASN A 5 -21.10 -2.94 -0.83
CA ASN A 5 -19.93 -2.32 -1.44
C ASN A 5 -19.22 -3.39 -2.30
N SER A 6 -19.94 -3.92 -3.28
CA SER A 6 -19.39 -4.85 -4.26
C SER A 6 -18.41 -4.08 -5.15
N LEU A 7 -17.22 -4.65 -5.31
CA LEU A 7 -16.27 -4.18 -6.31
C LEU A 7 -16.97 -4.18 -7.69
N PRO A 8 -16.74 -3.17 -8.54
CA PRO A 8 -17.10 -3.25 -9.95
C PRO A 8 -16.64 -4.60 -10.52
N GLU A 9 -17.42 -5.23 -11.41
CA GLU A 9 -17.10 -6.55 -12.01
C GLU A 9 -15.69 -6.61 -12.66
N ASP A 10 -15.11 -5.44 -12.89
CA ASP A 10 -13.94 -5.21 -13.69
C ASP A 10 -12.81 -4.53 -12.87
N ALA A 11 -13.00 -4.39 -11.55
CA ALA A 11 -12.01 -3.92 -10.60
C ALA A 11 -11.00 -5.02 -10.24
N VAL A 12 -9.77 -4.61 -9.89
CA VAL A 12 -8.74 -5.53 -9.39
C VAL A 12 -9.10 -5.93 -7.97
N SER A 13 -9.27 -7.23 -7.72
CA SER A 13 -9.55 -7.70 -6.36
C SER A 13 -8.33 -7.57 -5.46
N HIS A 14 -8.55 -7.58 -4.14
CA HIS A 14 -7.46 -7.58 -3.16
C HIS A 14 -6.48 -8.75 -3.41
N GLU A 15 -7.00 -9.97 -3.58
CA GLU A 15 -6.18 -11.16 -3.82
C GLU A 15 -5.39 -11.07 -5.13
N GLU A 16 -6.00 -10.57 -6.20
CA GLU A 16 -5.33 -10.35 -7.48
C GLU A 16 -4.19 -9.34 -7.38
N LEU A 17 -4.40 -8.26 -6.63
CA LEU A 17 -3.38 -7.24 -6.39
C LEU A 17 -2.20 -7.83 -5.61
N LEU A 18 -2.47 -8.62 -4.58
CA LEU A 18 -1.42 -9.28 -3.78
C LEU A 18 -0.63 -10.32 -4.58
N ASP A 19 -1.31 -11.17 -5.37
CA ASP A 19 -0.65 -12.15 -6.26
C ASP A 19 0.27 -11.43 -7.25
N LEU A 20 -0.25 -10.41 -7.93
CA LEU A 20 0.53 -9.68 -8.92
C LEU A 20 1.74 -8.99 -8.29
N GLY A 21 1.55 -8.34 -7.14
CA GLY A 21 2.65 -7.71 -6.40
C GLY A 21 3.75 -8.72 -6.02
N ALA A 22 3.37 -9.90 -5.53
CA ALA A 22 4.32 -10.97 -5.18
C ALA A 22 5.10 -11.48 -6.39
N ARG A 23 4.42 -11.68 -7.53
CA ARG A 23 5.03 -12.14 -8.79
C ARG A 23 5.99 -11.10 -9.36
N LEU A 24 5.64 -9.81 -9.31
CA LEU A 24 6.53 -8.72 -9.71
C LEU A 24 7.77 -8.65 -8.82
N GLN A 25 7.59 -8.77 -7.50
CA GLN A 25 8.71 -8.80 -6.57
C GLN A 25 9.65 -9.98 -6.86
N GLN A 26 9.11 -11.15 -7.15
CA GLN A 26 9.89 -12.33 -7.50
C GLN A 26 10.63 -12.15 -8.84
N ALA A 27 9.96 -11.58 -9.85
CA ALA A 27 10.58 -11.29 -11.14
C ALA A 27 11.74 -10.29 -11.01
N LEU A 28 11.59 -9.25 -10.18
CA LEU A 28 12.66 -8.28 -9.92
C LEU A 28 13.85 -8.87 -9.15
N LYS A 29 13.62 -9.85 -8.27
CA LYS A 29 14.71 -10.60 -7.61
C LYS A 29 15.48 -11.48 -8.59
N ASN A 30 14.80 -12.00 -9.61
CA ASN A 30 15.36 -12.94 -10.58
C ASN A 30 15.88 -12.28 -11.86
N ARG A 31 15.82 -10.95 -11.99
CA ARG A 31 16.22 -10.26 -13.22
C ARG A 31 17.71 -10.42 -13.50
N ALA A 32 18.05 -10.64 -14.77
CA ALA A 32 19.42 -10.80 -15.22
C ALA A 32 20.27 -9.52 -15.02
N ASP A 33 19.66 -8.34 -15.15
CA ASP A 33 20.32 -7.05 -14.92
C ASP A 33 19.62 -6.24 -13.80
N PRO A 34 20.21 -6.20 -12.59
CA PRO A 34 19.72 -5.39 -11.49
C PRO A 34 19.80 -3.87 -11.70
N GLN A 35 20.55 -3.38 -12.68
CA GLN A 35 20.69 -1.95 -12.94
C GLN A 35 19.62 -1.42 -13.89
N GLN A 36 18.90 -2.30 -14.60
CA GLN A 36 17.84 -1.88 -15.50
C GLN A 36 16.73 -1.16 -14.72
N PRO A 37 16.26 0.02 -15.18
CA PRO A 37 15.18 0.74 -14.51
C PRO A 37 13.89 -0.09 -14.53
N VAL A 38 13.21 -0.10 -13.38
CA VAL A 38 11.89 -0.72 -13.23
C VAL A 38 10.84 0.28 -13.70
N SER A 39 9.81 -0.19 -14.41
CA SER A 39 8.74 0.71 -14.87
C SER A 39 7.92 1.21 -13.69
N GLN A 40 7.42 2.44 -13.79
CA GLN A 40 6.61 3.04 -12.73
C GLN A 40 5.38 2.18 -12.38
N ALA A 41 4.71 1.59 -13.38
CA ALA A 41 3.56 0.71 -13.14
C ALA A 41 3.91 -0.52 -12.28
N VAL A 42 5.12 -1.07 -12.42
CA VAL A 42 5.57 -2.19 -11.59
C VAL A 42 5.80 -1.73 -10.16
N THR A 43 6.46 -0.60 -9.97
CA THR A 43 6.65 0.01 -8.65
C THR A 43 5.31 0.34 -8.00
N ASP A 44 4.39 0.96 -8.72
CA ASP A 44 3.05 1.33 -8.22
C ASP A 44 2.27 0.09 -7.78
N VAL A 45 2.26 -1.00 -8.55
CA VAL A 45 1.58 -2.24 -8.17
C VAL A 45 2.21 -2.88 -6.93
N MET A 46 3.54 -2.88 -6.82
CA MET A 46 4.22 -3.41 -5.64
C MET A 46 3.89 -2.61 -4.37
N LEU A 47 3.88 -1.29 -4.47
CA LEU A 47 3.51 -0.41 -3.36
C LEU A 47 2.02 -0.51 -3.04
N ALA A 48 1.15 -0.59 -4.05
CA ALA A 48 -0.29 -0.80 -3.86
C ALA A 48 -0.57 -2.11 -3.14
N ALA A 49 0.05 -3.22 -3.55
CA ALA A 49 -0.06 -4.51 -2.87
C ALA A 49 0.46 -4.45 -1.43
N PHE A 50 1.56 -3.73 -1.20
CA PHE A 50 2.09 -3.51 0.15
C PHE A 50 1.09 -2.73 1.01
N ILE A 51 0.56 -1.60 0.53
CA ILE A 51 -0.42 -0.79 1.26
C ILE A 51 -1.68 -1.60 1.55
N ALA A 52 -2.28 -2.20 0.52
CA ALA A 52 -3.49 -3.02 0.62
C ALA A 52 -3.37 -4.06 1.73
N ARG A 53 -2.30 -4.88 1.69
CA ARG A 53 -2.05 -5.92 2.70
C ARG A 53 -1.98 -5.35 4.12
N ASN A 54 -1.20 -4.30 4.31
CA ASN A 54 -0.97 -3.76 5.64
C ASN A 54 -2.20 -3.06 6.22
N LEU A 55 -2.92 -2.29 5.40
CA LEU A 55 -4.17 -1.66 5.82
C LEU A 55 -5.21 -2.72 6.22
N HIS A 56 -5.35 -3.80 5.44
CA HIS A 56 -6.24 -4.91 5.78
C HIS A 56 -5.85 -5.64 7.06
N GLN A 57 -4.55 -5.86 7.31
CA GLN A 57 -4.09 -6.67 8.44
C GLN A 57 -4.07 -5.91 9.78
N GLY A 58 -3.77 -4.62 9.77
CA GLY A 58 -3.66 -3.85 11.01
C GLY A 58 -3.62 -2.34 10.83
N GLY A 59 -4.19 -1.84 9.73
CA GLY A 59 -4.29 -0.41 9.46
C GLY A 59 -2.94 0.28 9.30
N PHE A 60 -2.90 1.57 9.61
CA PHE A 60 -1.70 2.40 9.47
C PHE A 60 -0.57 1.98 10.42
N ALA A 61 -0.87 1.50 11.64
CA ALA A 61 0.16 1.01 12.54
C ALA A 61 0.97 -0.14 11.89
N GLN A 62 0.27 -1.13 11.32
CA GLN A 62 0.91 -2.24 10.61
C GLN A 62 1.70 -1.75 9.39
N LEU A 63 1.14 -0.80 8.63
CA LEU A 63 1.80 -0.22 7.46
C LEU A 63 3.13 0.44 7.81
N PHE A 64 3.14 1.36 8.78
CA PHE A 64 4.36 2.08 9.16
C PHE A 64 5.39 1.18 9.83
N PHE A 65 4.92 0.20 10.64
CA PHE A 65 5.82 -0.78 11.24
C PHE A 65 6.52 -1.64 10.19
N ASN A 66 5.77 -2.19 9.22
CA ASN A 66 6.36 -3.03 8.17
C ASN A 66 7.16 -2.23 7.14
N ALA A 67 6.85 -0.95 6.94
CA ALA A 67 7.60 -0.08 6.04
C ALA A 67 8.99 0.26 6.60
N GLN A 68 9.18 0.25 7.93
CA GLN A 68 10.46 0.58 8.59
C GLN A 68 11.06 1.92 8.11
N GLY A 69 10.20 2.91 7.85
CA GLY A 69 10.59 4.21 7.31
C GLY A 69 10.96 4.22 5.82
N GLY A 70 10.93 3.08 5.15
CA GLY A 70 11.19 2.95 3.72
C GLY A 70 9.98 3.30 2.86
N TYR A 71 10.26 3.80 1.65
CA TYR A 71 9.30 4.05 0.57
C TYR A 71 8.12 4.98 0.93
N LEU A 72 8.24 5.79 2.00
CA LEU A 72 7.11 6.60 2.48
C LEU A 72 6.66 7.64 1.44
N ARG A 73 7.63 8.29 0.78
CA ARG A 73 7.32 9.25 -0.27
C ARG A 73 6.71 8.56 -1.48
N GLU A 74 7.30 7.42 -1.86
CA GLU A 74 6.87 6.63 -3.00
C GLU A 74 5.46 6.07 -2.81
N MET A 75 5.08 5.72 -1.57
CA MET A 75 3.70 5.36 -1.22
C MET A 75 2.73 6.52 -1.44
N ALA A 76 3.08 7.74 -0.99
CA ALA A 76 2.25 8.93 -1.23
C ALA A 76 2.13 9.23 -2.74
N ASP A 77 3.24 9.19 -3.47
CA ASP A 77 3.27 9.38 -4.92
C ASP A 77 2.41 8.32 -5.64
N MET A 78 2.48 7.06 -5.22
CA MET A 78 1.65 5.98 -5.76
C MET A 78 0.16 6.20 -5.48
N LEU A 79 -0.23 6.53 -4.24
CA LEU A 79 -1.62 6.83 -3.87
C LEU A 79 -2.17 7.99 -4.71
N GLN A 80 -1.34 9.01 -4.97
CA GLN A 80 -1.66 10.11 -5.87
C GLN A 80 -1.82 9.64 -7.32
N ASN A 81 -0.93 8.79 -7.82
CA ASN A 81 -0.98 8.25 -9.20
C ASN A 81 -2.23 7.41 -9.45
N VAL A 82 -2.64 6.59 -8.48
CA VAL A 82 -3.85 5.75 -8.58
C VAL A 82 -5.13 6.49 -8.16
N ASN A 83 -5.05 7.80 -7.90
CA ASN A 83 -6.16 8.67 -7.51
C ASN A 83 -6.91 8.21 -6.25
N ALA A 84 -6.18 7.63 -5.28
CA ALA A 84 -6.69 7.24 -3.96
C ALA A 84 -6.65 8.42 -2.97
N ARG A 85 -7.42 9.47 -3.22
CA ARG A 85 -7.33 10.76 -2.50
C ARG A 85 -7.65 10.68 -1.00
N ASN A 86 -8.70 9.97 -0.62
CA ASN A 86 -9.09 9.71 0.76
C ASN A 86 -8.01 8.89 1.47
N THR A 87 -7.58 7.79 0.86
CA THR A 87 -6.47 6.98 1.41
C THR A 87 -5.19 7.81 1.56
N LEU A 88 -4.87 8.67 0.58
CA LEU A 88 -3.73 9.59 0.64
C LEU A 88 -3.86 10.59 1.79
N ASN A 89 -5.01 11.24 1.95
CA ASN A 89 -5.23 12.21 3.04
C ASN A 89 -5.02 11.57 4.43
N LEU A 90 -5.53 10.35 4.61
CA LEU A 90 -5.38 9.58 5.84
C LEU A 90 -3.94 9.10 6.04
N TYR A 91 -3.29 8.66 4.97
CA TYR A 91 -1.87 8.32 4.96
C TYR A 91 -1.01 9.50 5.41
N GLU A 92 -1.20 10.68 4.82
CA GLU A 92 -0.46 11.88 5.21
C GLU A 92 -0.75 12.31 6.65
N ARG A 93 -1.98 12.12 7.14
CA ARG A 93 -2.30 12.34 8.55
C ARG A 93 -1.53 11.37 9.45
N ALA A 94 -1.45 10.10 9.09
CA ALA A 94 -0.64 9.12 9.81
C ALA A 94 0.87 9.47 9.76
N VAL A 95 1.39 9.95 8.62
CA VAL A 95 2.76 10.48 8.54
C VAL A 95 2.96 11.64 9.52
N ARG A 96 2.02 12.60 9.59
CA ARG A 96 2.09 13.72 10.54
C ARG A 96 2.08 13.25 11.99
N VAL A 97 1.32 12.20 12.33
CA VAL A 97 1.36 11.57 13.67
C VAL A 97 2.76 11.04 13.99
N CYS A 98 3.39 10.31 13.08
CA CYS A 98 4.76 9.81 13.25
C CYS A 98 5.80 10.95 13.38
N LEU A 99 5.61 12.06 12.65
CA LEU A 99 6.53 13.19 12.67
C LEU A 99 6.38 14.07 13.92
N ALA A 100 5.19 14.11 14.53
CA ALA A 100 4.92 14.87 15.75
C ALA A 100 5.66 14.27 16.97
N ASP A 101 5.89 12.95 16.98
CA ASP A 101 6.66 12.25 18.02
C ASP A 101 7.72 11.34 17.38
N LYS A 102 8.81 11.95 16.89
CA LYS A 102 9.92 11.21 16.26
C LYS A 102 10.60 10.19 17.21
N PRO A 103 10.89 10.52 18.48
CA PRO A 103 11.43 9.53 19.41
C PRO A 103 10.48 8.35 19.62
N GLY A 104 9.18 8.62 19.82
CA GLY A 104 8.17 7.57 19.92
C GLY A 104 8.08 6.73 18.66
N TYR A 105 8.22 7.33 17.47
CA TYR A 105 8.27 6.60 16.21
C TYR A 105 9.48 5.69 16.10
N GLN A 106 10.67 6.14 16.50
CA GLN A 106 11.86 5.29 16.53
C GLN A 106 11.72 4.13 17.51
N SER A 107 11.19 4.38 18.71
CA SER A 107 10.90 3.32 19.69
C SER A 107 9.85 2.34 19.18
N PHE A 108 8.82 2.82 18.50
CA PHE A 108 7.79 1.99 17.87
C PHE A 108 8.39 1.07 16.80
N LEU A 109 9.23 1.60 15.91
CA LEU A 109 9.90 0.81 14.87
C LEU A 109 10.83 -0.26 15.45
N ALA A 110 11.45 0.02 16.60
CA ALA A 110 12.33 -0.92 17.31
C ALA A 110 11.60 -1.91 18.23
N SER A 111 10.27 -1.80 18.35
CA SER A 111 9.46 -2.63 19.24
C SER A 111 9.12 -3.99 18.63
N ASP A 112 8.47 -4.84 19.41
CA ASP A 112 7.91 -6.13 18.97
C ASP A 112 6.56 -6.02 18.26
N PHE A 113 6.08 -4.80 17.98
CA PHE A 113 4.75 -4.45 17.47
C PHE A 113 3.58 -4.77 18.41
N VAL A 114 3.66 -5.87 19.17
CA VAL A 114 2.61 -6.33 20.10
C VAL A 114 2.42 -5.34 21.24
N SER A 115 3.52 -4.80 21.76
CA SER A 115 3.51 -3.83 22.85
C SER A 115 2.69 -2.58 22.50
N ASP A 116 1.89 -2.12 23.46
CA ASP A 116 1.13 -0.88 23.32
C ASP A 116 2.04 0.35 23.43
N SER A 117 1.71 1.38 22.65
CA SER A 117 2.38 2.67 22.72
C SER A 117 1.42 3.79 22.34
N ALA A 118 1.68 5.01 22.83
CA ALA A 118 0.89 6.18 22.50
C ALA A 118 0.82 6.41 20.98
N LEU A 119 1.93 6.17 20.27
CA LEU A 119 1.97 6.30 18.81
C LEU A 119 1.09 5.26 18.12
N LYS A 120 1.17 3.99 18.54
CA LYS A 120 0.34 2.90 17.98
C LYS A 120 -1.15 3.21 18.15
N ASN A 121 -1.55 3.74 19.31
CA ASN A 121 -2.92 4.18 19.56
C ASN A 121 -3.31 5.35 18.64
N ALA A 122 -2.44 6.35 18.47
CA ALA A 122 -2.71 7.46 17.57
C ALA A 122 -2.84 7.03 16.09
N LEU A 123 -2.03 6.06 15.64
CA LEU A 123 -2.15 5.46 14.30
C LEU A 123 -3.40 4.58 14.17
N HIS A 124 -3.83 3.94 15.26
CA HIS A 124 -5.08 3.18 15.30
C HIS A 124 -6.28 4.11 15.08
N GLU A 125 -6.33 5.28 15.71
CA GLU A 125 -7.40 6.28 15.46
C GLU A 125 -7.49 6.68 13.98
N VAL A 126 -6.36 6.90 13.30
CA VAL A 126 -6.38 7.19 11.85
C VAL A 126 -6.91 6.00 11.04
N SER A 127 -6.65 4.78 11.52
CA SER A 127 -7.17 3.56 10.88
C SER A 127 -8.67 3.41 11.10
N LEU A 128 -9.20 3.77 12.27
CA LEU A 128 -10.64 3.80 12.53
C LEU A 128 -11.34 4.76 11.57
N ASP A 129 -10.78 5.96 11.35
CA ASP A 129 -11.31 6.92 10.38
C ASP A 129 -11.27 6.37 8.94
N TYR A 130 -10.21 5.65 8.58
CA TYR A 130 -10.11 4.97 7.29
C TYR A 130 -11.24 3.95 7.09
N PHE A 131 -11.44 3.04 8.05
CA PHE A 131 -12.49 2.03 7.94
C PHE A 131 -13.90 2.62 8.02
N ALA A 132 -14.10 3.65 8.85
CA ALA A 132 -15.37 4.35 8.98
C ALA A 132 -15.78 5.10 7.70
N SER A 133 -14.82 5.48 6.85
CA SER A 133 -15.11 6.11 5.56
C SER A 133 -15.88 5.20 4.60
N GLY A 134 -15.81 3.88 4.80
CA GLY A 134 -16.42 2.88 3.91
C GLY A 134 -15.78 2.82 2.51
N LEU A 135 -14.76 3.66 2.23
CA LEU A 135 -14.10 3.74 0.94
C LEU A 135 -12.71 3.12 1.04
N GLN A 136 -12.67 1.79 0.94
CA GLN A 136 -11.42 1.03 0.95
C GLN A 136 -10.56 1.40 -0.27
N PHE A 137 -9.24 1.33 -0.11
CA PHE A 137 -8.25 1.68 -1.12
C PHE A 137 -8.53 1.07 -2.50
N GLU A 138 -8.84 -0.23 -2.55
CA GLU A 138 -9.10 -0.96 -3.79
C GLU A 138 -10.36 -0.47 -4.51
N LEU A 139 -11.40 -0.10 -3.75
CA LEU A 139 -12.63 0.49 -4.27
C LEU A 139 -12.37 1.92 -4.75
N GLU A 140 -11.63 2.70 -3.95
CA GLU A 140 -11.29 4.09 -4.24
C GLU A 140 -10.50 4.22 -5.55
N ALA A 141 -9.50 3.35 -5.71
CA ALA A 141 -8.53 3.42 -6.79
C ALA A 141 -8.86 2.47 -7.96
N ALA A 142 -10.02 1.82 -7.96
CA ALA A 142 -10.36 0.70 -8.84
C ALA A 142 -9.97 0.92 -10.31
N ALA A 143 -10.37 2.06 -10.88
CA ALA A 143 -10.13 2.38 -12.29
C ALA A 143 -8.64 2.52 -12.62
N GLN A 144 -7.87 3.22 -11.77
CA GLN A 144 -6.44 3.44 -12.02
C GLN A 144 -5.61 2.21 -11.65
N LEU A 145 -5.95 1.53 -10.56
CA LEU A 145 -5.34 0.25 -10.18
C LEU A 145 -5.43 -0.76 -11.33
N ARG A 146 -6.57 -0.84 -12.01
CA ARG A 146 -6.71 -1.68 -13.19
C ARG A 146 -5.71 -1.33 -14.28
N LEU A 147 -5.55 -0.06 -14.62
CA LEU A 147 -4.64 0.40 -15.67
C LEU A 147 -3.18 0.09 -15.33
N VAL A 148 -2.73 0.41 -14.11
CA VAL A 148 -1.36 0.14 -13.68
C VAL A 148 -1.09 -1.38 -13.59
N CYS A 149 -2.06 -2.17 -13.10
CA CYS A 149 -1.98 -3.63 -13.10
C CYS A 149 -1.87 -4.21 -14.51
N GLN A 150 -2.62 -3.68 -15.48
CA GLN A 150 -2.52 -4.10 -16.88
C GLN A 150 -1.12 -3.83 -17.46
N GLN A 151 -0.58 -2.64 -17.21
CA GLN A 151 0.77 -2.28 -17.66
C GLN A 151 1.85 -3.14 -16.99
N ALA A 152 1.74 -3.38 -15.68
CA ALA A 152 2.66 -4.25 -14.96
C ALA A 152 2.60 -5.71 -15.45
N ARG A 153 1.42 -6.22 -15.81
CA ARG A 153 1.27 -7.56 -16.44
C ARG A 153 1.94 -7.65 -17.81
N ILE A 154 1.92 -6.57 -18.61
CA ILE A 154 2.67 -6.52 -19.87
C ILE A 154 4.16 -6.61 -19.59
N TRP A 155 4.67 -5.82 -18.64
CA TRP A 155 6.07 -5.87 -18.23
C TRP A 155 6.45 -7.27 -17.73
N LEU A 156 5.65 -7.89 -16.88
CA LEU A 156 5.90 -9.22 -16.33
C LEU A 156 6.03 -10.27 -17.45
N ARG A 157 5.13 -10.26 -18.45
CA ARG A 157 5.21 -11.18 -19.60
C ARG A 157 6.50 -11.02 -20.41
N GLN A 158 7.02 -9.80 -20.51
CA GLN A 158 8.27 -9.54 -21.24
C GLN A 158 9.52 -10.01 -20.48
N HIS A 159 9.45 -10.13 -19.15
CA HIS A 159 10.60 -10.41 -18.28
C HIS A 159 10.48 -11.75 -17.52
N SER A 160 9.40 -12.50 -17.71
CA SER A 160 9.17 -13.84 -17.12
C SER A 160 9.28 -14.98 -18.14
N CYS A 161 9.74 -14.72 -19.36
CA CYS A 161 10.13 -15.79 -20.31
C CYS A 161 11.49 -16.38 -19.92
N LEU A 162 11.48 -17.21 -18.87
CA LEU A 162 12.45 -18.26 -18.58
C LEU A 162 11.69 -19.52 -18.19
#